data_AF-A0A2S1QWX3-F1
#
_entry.id   AF-A0A2S1QWX3-F1
#
_cell.length_a   1.000
_cell.length_b   1.000
_cell.length_c   1.000
_cell.angle_alpha   90.00
_cell.angle_beta   90.00
_cell.angle_gamma   90.00
#
_symmetry.space_group_name_H-M   'P 1'
#
loop_
_entity.id
_entity.type
_entity.pdbx_description
1 polymer ?
#
loop_
_entity_poly.entity_id
_entity_poly.type
_entity_poly.pdbx_seq_one_letter_code
_entity_poly.pdbx_strand_id
1 'polypeptide(L)'
;MVYNFFTSVFFLFFSITATTPKNENSSRLLASTEVNSASAAESLYNNIKSHSVTMPGFECFSKALNGFNHLKLEGKIKKDLLTVIDFTKSSNTKRLWIIDMATQTVLYNTLVAHGRNSGDEFATVFSNGANSNCSSLGFYATGELYIGKHGESLRLDGLEQGINSNARSRSVVMHAADYVSESFARQHQRIGRSLGCPALPTELNKEIIELIQGKSCLFIYHPSQNYTSASKLLS
;
A
#
# COMPACT_ATOMS: atom_id res chain seq x y z
N MET A 1 13.13 -51.38 61.00
CA MET A 1 12.79 -49.99 61.34
C MET A 1 14.10 -49.26 61.56
N VAL A 2 14.64 -48.58 60.53
CA VAL A 2 15.83 -47.73 60.62
C VAL A 2 15.60 -46.55 59.67
N TYR A 3 15.53 -45.36 60.23
CA TYR A 3 15.37 -44.07 59.54
C TYR A 3 16.72 -43.68 58.91
N ASN A 4 16.73 -43.28 57.64
CA ASN A 4 17.87 -42.58 57.05
C ASN A 4 17.49 -41.14 56.70
N PHE A 5 18.29 -40.24 57.26
CA PHE A 5 18.18 -38.79 57.30
C PHE A 5 18.56 -38.21 55.93
N PHE A 6 17.69 -37.36 55.35
CA PHE A 6 17.90 -36.69 54.06
C PHE A 6 18.54 -35.33 54.33
N THR A 7 19.84 -35.18 54.09
CA THR A 7 20.53 -33.87 54.14
C THR A 7 20.44 -33.19 52.78
N SER A 8 19.57 -32.20 52.64
CA SER A 8 19.53 -31.30 51.48
C SER A 8 20.66 -30.27 51.55
N VAL A 9 21.55 -30.28 50.55
CA VAL A 9 22.53 -29.21 50.30
C VAL A 9 21.89 -28.19 49.36
N PHE A 10 21.71 -26.96 49.82
CA PHE A 10 21.12 -25.87 49.07
C PHE A 10 22.22 -25.12 48.30
N PHE A 11 22.31 -25.30 46.98
CA PHE A 11 23.22 -24.52 46.12
C PHE A 11 22.53 -23.20 45.72
N LEU A 12 23.02 -22.08 46.27
CA LEU A 12 22.64 -20.73 45.85
C LEU A 12 23.33 -20.39 44.52
N PHE A 13 22.58 -20.42 43.42
CA PHE A 13 23.02 -19.85 42.14
C PHE A 13 22.88 -18.32 42.19
N PHE A 14 24.01 -17.62 42.25
CA PHE A 14 24.08 -16.17 42.08
C PHE A 14 23.98 -15.85 40.58
N SER A 15 22.81 -15.43 40.11
CA SER A 15 22.65 -14.91 38.75
C SER A 15 23.23 -13.49 38.67
N ILE A 16 24.37 -13.35 37.98
CA ILE A 16 24.93 -12.04 37.64
C ILE A 16 24.18 -11.53 36.41
N THR A 17 23.25 -10.60 36.60
CA THR A 17 22.63 -9.84 35.50
C THR A 17 23.62 -8.79 35.00
N ALA A 18 24.31 -9.08 33.90
CA ALA A 18 25.06 -8.08 33.16
C ALA A 18 24.07 -7.10 32.49
N THR A 19 23.96 -5.89 33.01
CA THR A 19 23.22 -4.80 32.38
C THR A 19 24.02 -4.26 31.19
N THR A 20 23.57 -4.56 29.98
CA THR A 20 24.07 -3.91 28.76
C THR A 20 23.68 -2.43 28.78
N PRO A 21 24.59 -1.47 28.53
CA PRO A 21 24.25 -0.06 28.47
C PRO A 21 23.34 0.20 27.27
N LYS A 22 22.14 0.72 27.52
CA LYS A 22 21.18 1.17 26.51
C LYS A 22 21.75 2.44 25.87
N ASN A 23 22.15 2.38 24.60
CA ASN A 23 22.77 3.49 23.89
C ASN A 23 21.71 4.55 23.51
N GLU A 24 21.46 5.51 24.41
CA GLU A 24 20.44 6.56 24.27
C GLU A 24 20.61 7.44 23.02
N ASN A 25 21.84 7.54 22.49
CA ASN A 25 22.13 8.32 21.29
C ASN A 25 21.52 7.72 20.02
N SER A 26 21.42 6.40 19.91
CA SER A 26 20.79 5.74 18.75
C SER A 26 19.28 5.99 18.71
N SER A 27 18.62 5.97 19.87
CA SER A 27 17.18 6.26 19.97
C SER A 27 16.83 7.72 19.69
N ARG A 28 17.69 8.66 20.11
CA ARG A 28 17.49 10.09 19.82
C ARG A 28 17.71 10.43 18.34
N LEU A 29 18.67 9.76 17.69
CA LEU A 29 18.93 9.95 16.25
C LEU A 29 17.81 9.38 15.36
N LEU A 30 17.25 8.23 15.75
CA LEU A 30 16.07 7.65 15.08
C LEU A 30 14.85 8.56 15.26
N ALA A 31 14.60 9.04 16.49
CA ALA A 31 13.50 9.96 16.77
C ALA A 31 13.62 11.30 16.02
N SER A 32 14.82 11.88 15.91
CA SER A 32 15.01 13.12 15.16
C SER A 32 14.86 12.93 13.64
N THR A 33 15.26 11.77 13.11
CA THR A 33 15.10 11.42 11.70
C THR A 33 13.61 11.21 11.37
N GLU A 34 12.88 10.50 12.23
CA GLU A 34 11.43 10.31 12.08
C GLU A 34 10.66 11.63 12.14
N VAL A 35 10.96 12.50 13.10
CA VAL A 35 10.33 13.83 13.22
C VAL A 35 10.61 14.70 12.00
N ASN A 36 11.84 14.70 11.48
CA ASN A 36 12.19 15.44 10.26
C ASN A 36 11.54 14.85 9.00
N SER A 37 11.36 13.54 8.94
CA SER A 37 10.67 12.89 7.82
C SER A 37 9.16 13.18 7.83
N ALA A 38 8.54 13.21 9.02
CA ALA A 38 7.13 13.53 9.18
C ALA A 38 6.83 14.99 8.84
N SER A 39 7.68 15.92 9.29
CA SER A 39 7.53 17.35 8.96
C SER A 39 7.76 17.65 7.47
N ALA A 40 8.67 16.93 6.83
CA ALA A 40 8.88 17.02 5.38
C ALA A 40 7.67 16.46 4.60
N ALA A 41 7.10 15.33 5.03
CA ALA A 41 5.91 14.74 4.42
C ALA A 41 4.69 15.67 4.54
N GLU A 42 4.50 16.29 5.71
CA GLU A 42 3.42 17.25 5.95
C GLU A 42 3.59 18.52 5.09
N SER A 43 4.81 19.05 5.02
CA SER A 43 5.12 20.19 4.17
C SER A 43 4.83 19.88 2.69
N LEU A 44 5.27 18.72 2.19
CA LEU A 44 4.99 18.31 0.83
C LEU A 44 3.48 18.14 0.58
N TYR A 45 2.79 17.46 1.50
CA TYR A 45 1.35 17.23 1.40
C TYR A 45 0.56 18.54 1.25
N ASN A 46 0.91 19.56 2.05
CA ASN A 46 0.26 20.87 2.02
C ASN A 46 0.63 21.72 0.77
N ASN A 47 1.77 21.45 0.15
CA ASN A 47 2.25 22.17 -1.03
C ASN A 47 1.84 21.54 -2.36
N ILE A 48 1.32 20.31 -2.36
CA ILE A 48 0.83 19.67 -3.58
C ILE A 48 -0.32 20.47 -4.17
N LYS A 49 -0.19 20.81 -5.45
CA LYS A 49 -1.21 21.49 -6.24
C LYS A 49 -2.32 20.49 -6.57
N SER A 50 -3.38 20.50 -5.78
CA SER A 50 -4.51 19.58 -5.95
C SER A 50 -5.55 20.04 -6.97
N HIS A 51 -5.45 21.26 -7.50
CA HIS A 51 -6.43 21.81 -8.46
C HIS A 51 -7.89 21.62 -8.02
N SER A 52 -8.18 21.89 -6.75
CA SER A 52 -9.51 21.76 -6.14
C SER A 52 -10.04 20.32 -6.03
N VAL A 53 -9.23 19.29 -6.28
CA VAL A 53 -9.57 17.91 -5.91
C VAL A 53 -9.20 17.64 -4.45
N THR A 54 -9.85 16.62 -3.88
CA THR A 54 -9.46 16.12 -2.55
C THR A 54 -8.09 15.44 -2.62
N MET A 55 -7.39 15.37 -1.49
CA MET A 55 -6.16 14.60 -1.34
C MET A 55 -6.45 13.24 -0.69
N PRO A 56 -5.62 12.21 -0.91
CA PRO A 56 -5.66 11.01 -0.08
C PRO A 56 -5.45 11.40 1.39
N GLY A 57 -5.96 10.61 2.35
CA GLY A 57 -5.74 10.92 3.76
C GLY A 57 -4.23 11.06 4.08
N PHE A 58 -3.86 11.98 4.97
CA PHE A 58 -2.44 12.27 5.25
C PHE A 58 -1.65 11.01 5.67
N GLU A 59 -2.25 10.12 6.46
CA GLU A 59 -1.63 8.84 6.81
C GLU A 59 -1.34 7.98 5.57
N CYS A 60 -2.32 7.82 4.67
CA CYS A 60 -2.15 7.11 3.41
C CYS A 60 -1.04 7.74 2.56
N PHE A 61 -1.06 9.08 2.42
CA PHE A 61 -0.06 9.81 1.64
C PHE A 61 1.35 9.68 2.21
N SER A 62 1.52 9.90 3.51
CA SER A 62 2.84 9.83 4.16
C SER A 62 3.46 8.44 4.02
N LYS A 63 2.67 7.37 4.20
CA LYS A 63 3.11 6.00 3.93
C LYS A 63 3.47 5.78 2.46
N ALA A 64 2.65 6.29 1.53
CA ALA A 64 2.93 6.21 0.10
C ALA A 64 4.25 6.89 -0.27
N LEU A 65 4.49 8.10 0.28
CA LEU A 65 5.69 8.90 0.05
C LEU A 65 6.96 8.20 0.58
N ASN A 66 6.90 7.65 1.79
CA ASN A 66 8.03 6.95 2.39
C ASN A 66 8.44 5.73 1.56
N GLY A 67 7.49 4.87 1.22
CA GLY A 67 7.79 3.70 0.38
C GLY A 67 8.19 4.07 -1.05
N PHE A 68 7.59 5.12 -1.63
CA PHE A 68 8.02 5.67 -2.93
C PHE A 68 9.50 6.07 -2.91
N ASN A 69 9.91 6.88 -1.94
CA ASN A 69 11.30 7.34 -1.82
C ASN A 69 12.25 6.16 -1.64
N HIS A 70 11.91 5.22 -0.76
CA HIS A 70 12.71 4.02 -0.53
C HIS A 70 12.89 3.19 -1.80
N LEU A 71 11.79 2.85 -2.48
CA LEU A 71 11.80 2.03 -3.69
C LEU A 71 12.45 2.74 -4.90
N LYS A 72 12.42 4.08 -4.93
CA LYS A 72 13.13 4.88 -5.91
C LYS A 72 14.64 4.85 -5.67
N LEU A 73 15.09 4.94 -4.41
CA LEU A 73 16.51 4.79 -4.03
C LEU A 73 17.03 3.38 -4.36
N GLU A 74 16.22 2.34 -4.15
CA GLU A 74 16.55 0.95 -4.56
C GLU A 74 16.52 0.75 -6.09
N GLY A 75 16.08 1.75 -6.86
CA GLY A 75 15.97 1.69 -8.30
C GLY A 75 14.87 0.77 -8.81
N LYS A 76 13.93 0.34 -7.96
CA LYS A 76 12.74 -0.44 -8.37
C LYS A 76 11.70 0.44 -9.06
N ILE A 77 11.58 1.69 -8.63
CA ILE A 77 10.77 2.73 -9.27
C ILE A 77 11.68 3.64 -10.10
N LYS A 78 11.27 3.95 -11.34
CA LYS A 78 12.04 4.75 -12.30
C LYS A 78 11.39 6.07 -12.68
N LYS A 79 10.09 6.25 -12.40
CA LYS A 79 9.35 7.48 -12.70
C LYS A 79 9.19 8.39 -11.48
N ASP A 80 8.86 9.64 -11.74
CA ASP A 80 8.45 10.65 -10.74
C ASP A 80 6.93 10.70 -10.58
N LEU A 81 6.27 9.55 -10.74
CA LEU A 81 4.82 9.41 -10.62
C LEU A 81 4.49 8.49 -9.46
N LEU A 82 3.63 8.98 -8.56
CA LEU A 82 3.10 8.25 -7.43
C LEU A 82 1.59 8.07 -7.61
N THR A 83 1.16 6.84 -7.90
CA THR A 83 -0.25 6.47 -7.91
C THR A 83 -0.64 5.92 -6.54
N VAL A 84 -1.67 6.51 -5.92
CA VAL A 84 -2.17 6.12 -4.60
C VAL A 84 -3.62 5.67 -4.71
N ILE A 85 -3.93 4.49 -4.16
CA ILE A 85 -5.28 3.99 -3.98
C ILE A 85 -5.56 3.88 -2.49
N ASP A 86 -6.55 4.64 -2.00
CA ASP A 86 -6.93 4.65 -0.58
C ASP A 86 -8.19 3.81 -0.35
N PHE A 87 -8.02 2.55 0.04
CA PHE A 87 -9.13 1.64 0.31
C PHE A 87 -9.80 1.85 1.67
N THR A 88 -9.35 2.79 2.49
CA THR A 88 -10.15 3.26 3.64
C THR A 88 -11.43 3.97 3.20
N LYS A 89 -11.45 4.48 1.96
CA LYS A 89 -12.56 5.23 1.40
C LYS A 89 -13.54 4.33 0.65
N SER A 90 -14.81 4.75 0.69
CA SER A 90 -15.91 4.12 -0.04
C SER A 90 -15.60 4.01 -1.53
N SER A 91 -16.04 2.91 -2.14
CA SER A 91 -15.96 2.72 -3.60
C SER A 91 -16.87 3.66 -4.39
N ASN A 92 -17.79 4.36 -3.74
CA ASN A 92 -18.59 5.45 -4.32
C ASN A 92 -17.82 6.76 -4.47
N THR A 93 -16.59 6.84 -3.96
CA THR A 93 -15.79 8.07 -3.98
C THR A 93 -14.55 7.91 -4.83
N LYS A 94 -14.09 9.02 -5.41
CA LYS A 94 -12.81 9.08 -6.13
C LYS A 94 -11.67 8.86 -5.14
N ARG A 95 -11.12 7.64 -5.16
CA ARG A 95 -10.14 7.13 -4.19
C ARG A 95 -8.82 6.66 -4.82
N LEU A 96 -8.61 7.01 -6.08
CA LEU A 96 -7.32 6.91 -6.77
C LEU A 96 -6.79 8.30 -7.04
N TRP A 97 -5.50 8.50 -6.80
CA TRP A 97 -4.75 9.69 -7.18
C TRP A 97 -3.53 9.32 -8.00
N ILE A 98 -3.17 10.16 -8.96
CA ILE A 98 -1.86 10.12 -9.63
C ILE A 98 -1.21 11.47 -9.38
N ILE A 99 -0.06 11.46 -8.72
CA ILE A 99 0.66 12.66 -8.31
C ILE A 99 1.99 12.69 -9.06
N ASP A 100 2.24 13.78 -9.76
CA ASP A 100 3.55 14.11 -10.26
C ASP A 100 4.40 14.65 -9.12
N MET A 101 5.41 13.87 -8.73
CA MET A 101 6.29 14.18 -7.61
C MET A 101 7.36 15.22 -7.96
N ALA A 102 7.67 15.39 -9.25
CA ALA A 102 8.61 16.41 -9.70
C ALA A 102 7.95 17.80 -9.71
N THR A 103 6.71 17.86 -10.19
CA THR A 103 5.95 19.13 -10.26
C THR A 103 5.03 19.35 -9.05
N GLN A 104 4.95 18.37 -8.13
CA GLN A 104 4.10 18.35 -6.94
C GLN A 104 2.63 18.66 -7.26
N THR A 105 2.09 17.95 -8.25
CA THR A 105 0.77 18.24 -8.81
C THR A 105 -0.08 16.98 -8.90
N VAL A 106 -1.34 17.05 -8.50
CA VAL A 106 -2.31 15.97 -8.77
C VAL A 106 -2.72 16.02 -10.23
N LEU A 107 -2.44 14.94 -10.95
CA LEU A 107 -2.79 14.76 -12.37
C LEU A 107 -4.18 14.14 -12.53
N TYR A 108 -4.50 13.14 -11.69
CA TYR A 108 -5.82 12.48 -11.70
C TYR A 108 -6.34 12.29 -10.28
N ASN A 109 -7.66 12.43 -10.12
CA ASN A 109 -8.42 11.90 -9.00
C ASN A 109 -9.67 11.20 -9.56
N THR A 110 -9.78 9.88 -9.37
CA THR A 110 -10.82 9.06 -10.03
C THR A 110 -11.31 7.86 -9.20
N LEU A 111 -12.39 7.24 -9.67
CA LEU A 111 -12.94 5.98 -9.15
C LEU A 111 -11.98 4.83 -9.42
N VAL A 112 -11.96 3.84 -8.53
CA VAL A 112 -11.25 2.57 -8.77
C VAL A 112 -11.92 1.43 -8.02
N ALA A 113 -12.18 0.33 -8.72
CA ALA A 113 -12.77 -0.88 -8.12
C ALA A 113 -11.73 -1.74 -7.41
N HIS A 114 -12.19 -2.48 -6.40
CA HIS A 114 -11.43 -3.53 -5.73
C HIS A 114 -11.96 -4.92 -6.12
N GLY A 115 -11.30 -5.98 -5.68
CA GLY A 115 -11.72 -7.37 -5.90
C GLY A 115 -13.00 -7.73 -5.15
N ARG A 116 -13.89 -8.53 -5.74
CA ARG A 116 -15.21 -8.87 -5.18
C ARG A 116 -15.20 -9.44 -3.77
N ASN A 117 -14.15 -10.19 -3.42
CA ASN A 117 -14.01 -10.80 -2.10
C ASN A 117 -13.27 -9.88 -1.11
N SER A 118 -12.92 -8.66 -1.52
CA SER A 118 -12.37 -7.65 -0.61
C SER A 118 -13.44 -6.88 0.16
N GLY A 119 -14.70 -6.98 -0.22
CA GLY A 119 -15.82 -6.31 0.43
C GLY A 119 -16.88 -5.85 -0.57
N ASP A 120 -17.93 -5.17 -0.07
CA ASP A 120 -18.99 -4.59 -0.90
C ASP A 120 -18.66 -3.13 -1.27
N GLU A 121 -19.16 -2.16 -0.51
CA GLU A 121 -18.83 -0.74 -0.74
C GLU A 121 -17.39 -0.42 -0.30
N PHE A 122 -17.01 -0.91 0.88
CA PHE A 122 -15.69 -0.74 1.48
C PHE A 122 -14.86 -2.01 1.30
N ALA A 123 -13.58 -1.86 0.97
CA ALA A 123 -12.65 -2.98 0.97
C ALA A 123 -12.08 -3.16 2.37
N THR A 124 -12.30 -4.33 2.96
CA THR A 124 -11.91 -4.67 4.34
C THR A 124 -11.08 -5.95 4.41
N VAL A 125 -11.09 -6.78 3.35
CA VAL A 125 -10.35 -8.04 3.28
C VAL A 125 -9.37 -8.03 2.10
N PHE A 126 -8.14 -8.47 2.35
CA PHE A 126 -7.07 -8.45 1.35
C PHE A 126 -6.32 -9.78 1.31
N SER A 127 -5.81 -10.16 0.14
CA SER A 127 -5.11 -11.43 0.00
C SER A 127 -4.06 -11.39 -1.12
N ASN A 128 -2.90 -11.99 -0.84
CA ASN A 128 -1.88 -12.34 -1.83
C ASN A 128 -2.10 -13.75 -2.45
N GLY A 129 -3.16 -14.46 -2.05
CA GLY A 129 -3.41 -15.84 -2.44
C GLY A 129 -3.99 -15.97 -3.86
N ALA A 130 -3.60 -17.03 -4.57
CA ALA A 130 -4.22 -17.39 -5.85
C ALA A 130 -5.72 -17.65 -5.69
N ASN A 131 -6.51 -17.32 -6.71
CA ASN A 131 -7.97 -17.52 -6.78
C ASN A 131 -8.79 -16.89 -5.63
N SER A 132 -8.18 -16.06 -4.78
CA SER A 132 -8.86 -15.39 -3.66
C SER A 132 -9.94 -14.42 -4.11
N ASN A 133 -9.82 -13.85 -5.32
CA ASN A 133 -10.61 -12.74 -5.83
C ASN A 133 -10.58 -11.48 -4.94
N CYS A 134 -9.61 -11.38 -4.04
CA CYS A 134 -9.35 -10.20 -3.22
C CYS A 134 -8.25 -9.36 -3.88
N SER A 135 -8.33 -8.05 -3.69
CA SER A 135 -7.16 -7.19 -3.93
C SER A 135 -6.06 -7.48 -2.90
N SER A 136 -4.81 -7.29 -3.30
CA SER A 136 -3.66 -7.25 -2.38
C SER A 136 -3.24 -5.80 -2.15
N LEU A 137 -2.88 -5.48 -0.91
CA LEU A 137 -2.35 -4.16 -0.55
C LEU A 137 -0.90 -4.00 -1.01
N GLY A 138 -0.30 -2.85 -0.73
CA GLY A 138 1.14 -2.68 -0.83
C GLY A 138 1.63 -1.93 -2.06
N PHE A 139 2.94 -1.94 -2.21
CA PHE A 139 3.65 -1.28 -3.30
C PHE A 139 3.80 -2.18 -4.52
N TYR A 140 3.56 -1.62 -5.69
CA TYR A 140 3.71 -2.24 -6.99
C TYR A 140 4.60 -1.36 -7.88
N ALA A 141 5.46 -1.99 -8.68
CA ALA A 141 6.00 -1.37 -9.86
C ALA A 141 5.06 -1.66 -11.03
N THR A 142 4.70 -0.63 -11.79
CA THR A 142 3.96 -0.83 -13.04
C THR A 142 4.86 -1.46 -14.10
N GLY A 143 4.30 -2.37 -14.89
CA GLY A 143 4.99 -3.07 -15.96
C GLY A 143 4.70 -2.50 -17.33
N GLU A 144 4.63 -3.40 -18.30
CA GLU A 144 4.23 -3.17 -19.67
C GLU A 144 2.71 -3.22 -19.87
N LEU A 145 2.25 -2.57 -20.94
CA LEU A 145 0.90 -2.73 -21.45
C LEU A 145 0.77 -4.09 -22.13
N TYR A 146 -0.42 -4.68 -22.03
CA TYR A 146 -0.79 -5.87 -22.80
C TYR A 146 -2.29 -5.83 -23.14
N ILE A 147 -2.68 -6.56 -24.18
CA ILE A 147 -4.07 -6.69 -24.58
C ILE A 147 -4.62 -7.99 -23.99
N GLY A 148 -5.61 -7.87 -23.09
CA GLY A 148 -6.30 -8.99 -22.47
C GLY A 148 -7.81 -8.95 -22.75
N LYS A 149 -8.58 -9.77 -22.02
CA LYS A 149 -10.04 -9.81 -22.11
C LYS A 149 -10.75 -8.49 -21.77
N HIS A 150 -10.05 -7.56 -21.12
CA HIS A 150 -10.55 -6.24 -20.73
C HIS A 150 -9.97 -5.13 -21.62
N GLY A 151 -9.46 -5.49 -22.81
CA GLY A 151 -8.74 -4.58 -23.69
C GLY A 151 -7.31 -4.31 -23.19
N GLU A 152 -6.81 -3.12 -23.51
CA GLU A 152 -5.49 -2.68 -23.07
C GLU A 152 -5.44 -2.54 -21.54
N SER A 153 -4.47 -3.21 -20.94
CA SER A 153 -4.33 -3.35 -19.50
C SER A 153 -2.87 -3.23 -19.10
N LEU A 154 -2.60 -2.74 -17.90
CA LEU A 154 -1.25 -2.54 -17.38
C LEU A 154 -0.88 -3.64 -16.39
N ARG A 155 0.22 -4.34 -16.66
CA ARG A 155 0.72 -5.35 -15.71
C ARG A 155 1.28 -4.70 -14.45
N LEU A 156 1.14 -5.39 -13.32
CA LEU A 156 1.60 -4.94 -12.03
C LEU A 156 2.54 -5.98 -11.40
N ASP A 157 3.69 -5.50 -10.91
CA ASP A 157 4.68 -6.30 -10.21
C ASP A 157 4.68 -5.94 -8.73
N GLY A 158 4.24 -6.85 -7.86
CA GLY A 158 4.23 -6.63 -6.42
C GLY A 158 5.64 -6.59 -5.84
N LEU A 159 5.92 -5.61 -4.98
CA LEU A 159 7.24 -5.32 -4.44
C LEU A 159 7.40 -5.76 -2.97
N GLU A 160 6.34 -6.30 -2.35
CA GLU A 160 6.32 -6.68 -0.95
C GLU A 160 6.07 -8.19 -0.79
N GLN A 161 7.11 -8.90 -0.34
CA GLN A 161 7.08 -10.34 -0.14
C GLN A 161 5.98 -10.76 0.84
N GLY A 162 5.14 -11.72 0.43
CA GLY A 162 4.03 -12.21 1.24
C GLY A 162 2.78 -11.31 1.24
N ILE A 163 2.90 -10.04 0.84
CA ILE A 163 1.79 -9.07 0.81
C ILE A 163 1.18 -8.97 -0.59
N ASN A 164 2.01 -8.79 -1.61
CA ASN A 164 1.56 -8.69 -3.01
C ASN A 164 2.51 -9.34 -4.02
N SER A 165 3.53 -10.07 -3.56
CA SER A 165 4.52 -10.76 -4.40
C SER A 165 3.93 -11.69 -5.46
N ASN A 166 2.69 -12.15 -5.33
CA ASN A 166 2.02 -13.00 -6.32
C ASN A 166 1.23 -12.20 -7.37
N ALA A 167 1.29 -10.87 -7.41
CA ALA A 167 0.49 -10.04 -8.32
C ALA A 167 0.57 -10.50 -9.79
N ARG A 168 1.80 -10.69 -10.29
CA ARG A 168 2.07 -11.10 -11.66
C ARG A 168 1.51 -12.50 -11.96
N SER A 169 1.78 -13.48 -11.10
CA SER A 169 1.29 -14.86 -11.26
C SER A 169 -0.22 -14.98 -11.11
N ARG A 170 -0.84 -14.08 -10.33
CA ARG A 170 -2.29 -14.02 -10.11
C ARG A 170 -3.08 -13.30 -11.19
N SER A 171 -2.44 -12.77 -12.24
CA SER A 171 -3.21 -12.05 -13.25
C SER A 171 -3.52 -10.60 -12.86
N VAL A 172 -2.92 -10.06 -11.79
CA VAL A 172 -3.31 -8.74 -11.26
C VAL A 172 -2.77 -7.64 -12.17
N VAL A 173 -3.69 -6.88 -12.74
CA VAL A 173 -3.42 -5.84 -13.75
C VAL A 173 -4.34 -4.65 -13.47
N MET A 174 -3.99 -3.46 -13.95
CA MET A 174 -4.92 -2.34 -14.00
C MET A 174 -5.63 -2.34 -15.36
N HIS A 175 -6.97 -2.23 -15.36
CA HIS A 175 -7.77 -2.36 -16.58
C HIS A 175 -9.07 -1.54 -16.55
N ALA A 176 -9.71 -1.35 -17.70
CA ALA A 176 -11.02 -0.70 -17.82
C ALA A 176 -12.16 -1.61 -17.35
N ALA A 177 -13.23 -1.03 -16.80
CA ALA A 177 -14.49 -1.72 -16.60
C ALA A 177 -15.69 -0.75 -16.57
N ASP A 178 -16.73 -1.06 -17.34
CA ASP A 178 -17.92 -0.20 -17.48
C ASP A 178 -18.71 -0.03 -16.17
N TYR A 179 -18.56 -0.97 -15.23
CA TYR A 179 -19.15 -0.87 -13.89
C TYR A 179 -18.43 0.11 -12.96
N VAL A 180 -17.34 0.72 -13.41
CA VAL A 180 -16.61 1.75 -12.66
C VAL A 180 -17.06 3.11 -13.18
N SER A 181 -18.25 3.53 -12.75
CA SER A 181 -18.85 4.79 -13.17
C SER A 181 -19.74 5.38 -12.07
N GLU A 182 -19.88 6.70 -12.09
CA GLU A 182 -20.76 7.45 -11.18
C GLU A 182 -22.24 7.02 -11.30
N SER A 183 -22.69 6.64 -12.50
CA SER A 183 -24.04 6.12 -12.72
C SER A 183 -24.24 4.77 -12.04
N PHE A 184 -23.28 3.84 -12.17
CA PHE A 184 -23.32 2.56 -11.48
C PHE A 184 -23.31 2.75 -9.96
N ALA A 185 -22.44 3.65 -9.45
CA ALA A 185 -22.37 4.00 -8.04
C ALA A 185 -23.72 4.49 -7.49
N ARG A 186 -24.38 5.43 -8.19
CA ARG A 186 -25.71 5.93 -7.79
C ARG A 186 -26.78 4.84 -7.78
N GLN A 187 -26.78 3.96 -8.78
CA GLN A 187 -27.79 2.91 -8.92
C GLN A 187 -27.62 1.79 -7.88
N HIS A 188 -26.37 1.41 -7.59
CA HIS A 188 -26.07 0.23 -6.79
C HIS A 188 -25.52 0.54 -5.39
N GLN A 189 -25.35 1.82 -5.05
CA GLN A 189 -24.72 2.30 -3.81
C GLN A 189 -23.29 1.77 -3.62
N ARG A 190 -22.64 1.38 -4.73
CA ARG A 190 -21.22 1.01 -4.88
C ARG A 190 -20.92 0.85 -6.37
N ILE A 191 -19.67 1.02 -6.78
CA ILE A 191 -19.22 0.56 -8.11
C ILE A 191 -19.18 -0.98 -8.17
N GLY A 192 -19.03 -1.53 -9.38
CA GLY A 192 -18.79 -2.95 -9.55
C GLY A 192 -17.43 -3.39 -8.98
N ARG A 193 -17.19 -4.70 -8.98
CA ARG A 193 -16.00 -5.31 -8.36
C ARG A 193 -15.33 -6.28 -9.31
N SER A 194 -14.00 -6.27 -9.31
CA SER A 194 -13.18 -7.14 -10.15
C SER A 194 -12.91 -8.49 -9.49
N LEU A 195 -11.97 -9.28 -10.01
CA LEU A 195 -11.44 -10.48 -9.35
C LEU A 195 -10.10 -10.23 -8.64
N GLY A 196 -9.84 -8.99 -8.23
CA GLY A 196 -8.65 -8.58 -7.46
C GLY A 196 -7.88 -7.40 -8.07
N CYS A 197 -8.05 -7.19 -9.37
CA CYS A 197 -7.48 -6.09 -10.14
C CYS A 197 -8.03 -4.71 -9.74
N PRO A 198 -7.20 -3.65 -9.65
CA PRO A 198 -7.71 -2.30 -9.69
C PRO A 198 -8.34 -2.02 -11.07
N ALA A 199 -9.64 -1.73 -11.12
CA ALA A 199 -10.32 -1.40 -12.37
C ALA A 199 -10.72 0.08 -12.43
N LEU A 200 -10.54 0.71 -13.58
CA LEU A 200 -10.74 2.13 -13.85
C LEU A 200 -11.99 2.39 -14.69
N PRO A 201 -12.53 3.63 -14.69
CA PRO A 201 -13.48 4.06 -15.70
C PRO A 201 -12.90 3.89 -17.11
N THR A 202 -13.73 3.40 -18.03
CA THR A 202 -13.32 3.08 -19.40
C THR A 202 -12.73 4.31 -20.12
N GLU A 203 -13.31 5.48 -19.89
CA GLU A 203 -12.91 6.75 -20.51
C GLU A 203 -11.55 7.28 -20.05
N LEU A 204 -11.06 6.88 -18.86
CA LEU A 204 -9.76 7.30 -18.33
C LEU A 204 -8.68 6.22 -18.47
N ASN A 205 -9.05 4.97 -18.76
CA ASN A 205 -8.15 3.83 -18.67
C ASN A 205 -6.90 4.01 -19.53
N LYS A 206 -7.07 4.31 -20.82
CA LYS A 206 -5.96 4.42 -21.78
C LYS A 206 -4.93 5.47 -21.34
N GLU A 207 -5.42 6.68 -21.06
CA GLU A 207 -4.59 7.81 -20.66
C GLU A 207 -3.81 7.50 -19.37
N ILE A 208 -4.48 6.91 -18.37
CA ILE A 208 -3.84 6.54 -17.11
C ILE A 208 -2.78 5.46 -17.32
N ILE A 209 -3.11 4.33 -17.96
CA ILE A 209 -2.17 3.22 -18.07
C ILE A 209 -0.95 3.58 -18.92
N GLU A 210 -1.13 4.39 -19.96
CA GLU A 210 -0.02 4.90 -20.77
C GLU A 210 0.88 5.84 -19.97
N LEU A 211 0.30 6.73 -19.15
CA LEU A 211 1.02 7.65 -18.29
C LEU A 211 1.88 6.90 -17.25
N ILE A 212 1.31 5.89 -16.59
CA ILE A 212 1.96 5.21 -15.47
C ILE A 212 2.70 3.93 -15.85
N GLN A 213 2.74 3.48 -17.11
CA GLN A 213 3.53 2.29 -17.49
C GLN A 213 5.05 2.50 -17.26
N GLY A 214 5.80 1.40 -17.14
CA GLY A 214 7.27 1.45 -17.11
C GLY A 214 7.87 1.86 -15.77
N LYS A 215 7.62 1.06 -14.73
CA LYS A 215 8.18 1.20 -13.36
C LYS A 215 7.81 2.52 -12.68
N SER A 216 6.57 2.97 -12.87
CA SER A 216 5.92 3.92 -11.97
C SER A 216 5.53 3.26 -10.66
N CYS A 217 5.38 4.05 -9.59
CA CYS A 217 4.94 3.54 -8.30
C CYS A 217 3.42 3.53 -8.23
N LEU A 218 2.85 2.38 -7.88
CA LEU A 218 1.46 2.23 -7.46
C LEU A 218 1.43 1.73 -6.02
N PHE A 219 0.70 2.42 -5.16
CA PHE A 219 0.51 2.06 -3.76
C PHE A 219 -0.97 1.85 -3.46
N ILE A 220 -1.31 0.69 -2.89
CA ILE A 220 -2.67 0.35 -2.48
C ILE A 220 -2.72 0.26 -0.95
N TYR A 221 -3.45 1.17 -0.31
CA TYR A 221 -3.43 1.35 1.13
C TYR A 221 -4.72 0.92 1.82
N HIS A 222 -4.56 0.25 2.97
CA HIS A 222 -5.56 0.14 4.03
C HIS A 222 -4.83 -0.16 5.36
N PRO A 223 -5.20 0.44 6.52
CA PRO A 223 -4.52 0.28 7.81
C PRO A 223 -4.88 -1.06 8.49
N SER A 224 -5.08 -2.13 7.72
CA SER A 224 -5.36 -3.44 8.30
C SER A 224 -4.15 -3.92 9.12
N GLN A 225 -4.40 -4.44 10.32
CA GLN A 225 -3.33 -4.84 11.25
C GLN A 225 -2.31 -5.80 10.61
N ASN A 226 -2.81 -6.76 9.82
CA ASN A 226 -1.94 -7.71 9.11
C ASN A 226 -0.98 -7.01 8.15
N TYR A 227 -1.39 -5.92 7.51
CA TYR A 227 -0.54 -5.18 6.59
C TYR A 227 0.44 -4.28 7.33
N THR A 228 -0.04 -3.52 8.32
CA THR A 228 0.80 -2.61 9.11
C THR A 228 1.89 -3.34 9.89
N SER A 229 1.62 -4.57 10.36
CA SER A 229 2.64 -5.40 11.04
C SER A 229 3.59 -6.15 10.09
N ALA A 230 3.20 -6.38 8.83
CA ALA A 230 4.00 -7.19 7.90
C ALA A 230 4.88 -6.35 6.96
N SER A 231 4.46 -5.14 6.60
CA SER A 231 5.21 -4.31 5.64
C SER A 231 6.44 -3.68 6.28
N LYS A 232 7.58 -3.83 5.59
CA LYS A 232 8.84 -3.16 5.93
C LYS A 232 8.95 -1.76 5.31
N LEU A 233 7.98 -1.36 4.49
CA LEU A 233 7.96 -0.06 3.80
C LEU A 233 7.02 0.94 4.46
N LEU A 234 6.21 0.49 5.43
CA LEU A 234 5.34 1.36 6.23
C LEU A 234 5.98 1.88 7.51
N SER A 235 7.13 1.34 7.92
CA SER A 235 7.87 1.78 9.11
C SER A 235 8.49 3.14 8.89
#